data_AF-A0A6I3A3X8-F1
#
_entry.id   AF-A0A6I3A3X8-F1
#
_cell.length_a   1.000
_cell.length_b   1.000
_cell.length_c   1.000
_cell.angle_alpha   90.00
_cell.angle_beta   90.00
_cell.angle_gamma   90.00
#
_symmetry.space_group_name_H-M   'P 1'
#
loop_
_entity.id
_entity.type
_entity.pdbx_description
1 polymer ?
#
loop_
_entity_poly.entity_id
_entity_poly.type
_entity_poly.pdbx_seq_one_letter_code
_entity_poly.pdbx_strand_id
1 'polypeptide(L)'
;MATTFAKIAPARAAQLFRWNRILTVLHAVQAIVIIAISPTAAAVRFEGTYPVSNIVDGQFAGLTSAKELLFSFPLAYLVAAFFGLSALAHFLVAYPLRKRYEGWLAQQFNPMRWAEYALSSTLMIIGIASLSFITDAGALIAIGVCNASMNLFGWSMEEA
;
A
#
# COMPACT_ATOMS: atom_id res chain seq x y z
N MET A 1 -32.14 -11.78 -4.14
CA MET A 1 -32.17 -12.19 -2.72
C MET A 1 -31.73 -11.01 -1.88
N ALA A 2 -32.58 -10.51 -0.96
CA ALA A 2 -32.16 -9.53 0.01
C ALA A 2 -31.24 -10.23 1.03
N THR A 3 -29.93 -10.01 0.94
CA THR A 3 -28.99 -10.50 1.95
C THR A 3 -29.22 -9.71 3.23
N THR A 4 -29.99 -10.27 4.14
CA THR A 4 -30.11 -9.79 5.52
C THR A 4 -28.78 -10.03 6.21
N PHE A 5 -27.91 -9.02 6.17
CA PHE A 5 -26.67 -9.06 6.93
C PHE A 5 -27.00 -9.15 8.44
N ALA A 6 -26.33 -10.06 9.14
CA ALA A 6 -26.33 -10.06 10.59
C ALA A 6 -25.86 -8.68 11.09
N LYS A 7 -26.47 -8.18 12.17
CA LYS A 7 -26.23 -6.81 12.64
C LYS A 7 -25.38 -6.84 13.90
N ILE A 8 -24.30 -6.07 13.89
CA ILE A 8 -23.56 -5.73 15.11
C ILE A 8 -24.42 -4.83 16.02
N ALA A 9 -24.06 -4.75 17.30
CA ALA A 9 -24.77 -3.92 18.27
C ALA A 9 -24.92 -2.45 17.79
N PRO A 10 -26.11 -1.82 17.91
CA PRO A 10 -26.36 -0.48 17.35
C PRO A 10 -25.40 0.60 17.86
N ALA A 11 -25.05 0.57 19.15
CA ALA A 11 -24.09 1.49 19.75
C ALA A 11 -22.69 1.34 19.11
N ARG A 12 -22.26 0.10 18.85
CA ARG A 12 -20.98 -0.20 18.19
C ARG A 12 -20.98 0.25 16.73
N ALA A 13 -22.07 0.01 16.00
CA ALA A 13 -22.23 0.50 14.62
C ALA A 13 -22.12 2.03 14.54
N ALA A 14 -22.83 2.73 15.43
CA ALA A 14 -22.77 4.20 15.50
C ALA A 14 -21.37 4.71 15.84
N GLN A 15 -20.67 4.04 16.78
CA GLN A 15 -19.29 4.38 17.14
C GLN A 15 -18.32 4.18 15.96
N LEU A 16 -18.38 3.03 15.29
CA LEU A 16 -17.52 2.73 14.13
C LEU A 16 -17.78 3.68 12.96
N PHE A 17 -19.04 4.02 12.71
CA PHE A 17 -19.39 5.02 11.70
C PHE A 17 -18.77 6.38 12.00
N ARG A 18 -18.83 6.84 13.26
CA ARG A 18 -18.20 8.10 13.69
C ARG A 18 -16.68 8.05 13.49
N TRP A 19 -16.02 6.97 13.90
CA TRP A 19 -14.57 6.83 13.74
C TRP A 19 -14.14 6.78 12.28
N ASN A 20 -14.79 6.00 11.43
CA ASN A 20 -14.44 5.93 10.01
C ASN A 20 -14.57 7.31 9.32
N ARG A 21 -15.56 8.12 9.70
CA ARG A 21 -15.67 9.49 9.20
C ARG A 21 -14.54 10.40 9.65
N ILE A 22 -14.17 10.33 10.93
CA ILE A 22 -13.04 11.09 11.47
C ILE A 22 -11.75 10.70 10.74
N LEU A 23 -11.49 9.40 10.60
CA LEU A 23 -10.29 8.87 9.94
C LEU A 23 -10.24 9.21 8.44
N THR A 24 -11.39 9.23 7.77
CA THR A 24 -11.50 9.73 6.38
C THR A 24 -10.91 11.14 6.28
N VAL A 25 -11.36 12.05 7.15
CA VAL A 25 -10.92 13.45 7.13
C VAL A 25 -9.46 13.58 7.53
N LEU A 26 -9.04 12.91 8.61
CA LEU A 26 -7.67 13.00 9.11
C LEU A 26 -6.65 12.54 8.06
N HIS A 27 -6.87 11.38 7.45
CA HIS A 27 -5.96 10.88 6.42
C HIS A 27 -6.02 11.71 5.13
N ALA A 28 -7.19 12.18 4.72
CA ALA A 28 -7.30 13.06 3.55
C ALA A 28 -6.53 14.38 3.75
N VAL A 29 -6.66 14.99 4.94
CA VAL A 29 -5.89 16.19 5.30
C VAL A 29 -4.40 15.90 5.29
N GLN A 30 -3.96 14.78 5.86
CA GLN A 30 -2.54 14.38 5.81
C GLN A 30 -2.03 14.24 4.37
N ALA A 31 -2.77 13.54 3.50
CA ALA A 31 -2.42 13.39 2.10
C ALA A 31 -2.28 14.75 1.38
N ILE A 32 -3.25 15.66 1.59
CA ILE A 32 -3.23 17.01 1.02
C ILE A 32 -2.04 17.81 1.54
N VAL A 33 -1.81 17.80 2.85
CA VAL A 33 -0.70 18.52 3.49
C VAL A 33 0.63 18.04 2.94
N ILE A 34 0.83 16.72 2.83
CA ILE A 34 2.06 16.14 2.27
C ILE A 34 2.29 16.65 0.84
N ILE A 35 1.28 16.61 -0.02
CA ILE A 35 1.38 17.13 -1.40
C ILE A 35 1.70 18.62 -1.42
N ALA A 36 1.09 19.41 -0.53
CA ALA A 36 1.24 20.86 -0.51
C ALA A 36 2.62 21.34 -0.02
N ILE A 37 3.25 20.63 0.93
CA ILE A 37 4.45 21.13 1.62
C ILE A 37 5.72 20.33 1.36
N SER A 38 5.63 19.10 0.85
CA SER A 38 6.79 18.21 0.78
C SER A 38 7.64 18.48 -0.46
N PRO A 39 8.97 18.61 -0.33
CA PRO A 39 9.86 18.68 -1.48
C PRO A 39 9.79 17.40 -2.32
N THR A 40 9.96 17.54 -3.63
CA THR A 40 9.88 16.43 -4.60
C THR A 40 11.25 15.92 -5.07
N ALA A 41 12.34 16.43 -4.49
CA ALA A 41 13.70 16.05 -4.85
C ALA A 41 14.06 14.61 -4.44
N ALA A 42 13.55 14.14 -3.30
CA ALA A 42 13.69 12.75 -2.90
C ALA A 42 12.78 11.86 -3.76
N ALA A 43 13.36 10.85 -4.42
CA ALA A 43 12.64 9.99 -5.36
C ALA A 43 12.79 8.52 -4.99
N VAL A 44 11.69 7.78 -5.18
CA VAL A 44 11.70 6.32 -5.24
C VAL A 44 12.17 5.94 -6.64
N ARG A 45 13.18 5.09 -6.72
CA ARG A 45 13.86 4.71 -7.98
C ARG A 45 13.74 3.21 -8.18
N PHE A 46 13.35 2.82 -9.38
CA PHE A 46 13.35 1.44 -9.84
C PHE A 46 14.46 1.29 -10.87
N GLU A 47 15.53 0.61 -10.49
CA GLU A 47 16.72 0.37 -11.31
C GLU A 47 16.71 -1.07 -11.81
N GLY A 48 16.95 -1.26 -13.10
CA GLY A 48 17.14 -2.57 -13.72
C GLY A 48 18.60 -2.97 -13.62
N THR A 49 18.87 -4.18 -13.11
CA THR A 49 20.20 -4.77 -13.09
C THR A 49 20.32 -5.75 -14.26
N TYR A 50 21.34 -5.58 -15.11
CA TYR A 50 21.57 -6.45 -16.27
C TYR A 50 23.05 -6.81 -16.44
N PRO A 51 23.35 -7.98 -17.02
CA PRO A 51 24.72 -8.41 -17.26
C PRO A 51 25.35 -7.64 -18.43
N VAL A 52 26.58 -7.19 -18.26
CA VAL A 52 27.40 -6.59 -19.32
C VAL A 52 28.73 -7.32 -19.42
N SER A 53 29.28 -7.39 -20.64
CA SER A 53 30.58 -8.00 -20.86
C SER A 53 31.68 -7.17 -20.20
N ASN A 54 32.49 -7.82 -19.37
CA ASN A 54 33.70 -7.24 -18.84
C ASN A 54 34.86 -7.56 -19.79
N ILE A 55 35.49 -6.54 -20.34
CA ILE A 55 36.62 -6.67 -21.27
C ILE A 55 37.87 -6.09 -20.60
N VAL A 56 38.90 -6.90 -20.45
CA VAL A 56 40.21 -6.51 -19.90
C VAL A 56 41.26 -6.78 -20.97
N ASP A 57 42.03 -5.76 -21.34
CA ASP A 57 43.05 -5.83 -22.40
C ASP A 57 42.55 -6.40 -23.75
N GLY A 58 41.30 -6.06 -24.10
CA GLY A 58 40.68 -6.53 -25.34
C GLY A 58 40.20 -7.98 -25.32
N GLN A 59 40.32 -8.69 -24.19
CA GLN A 59 39.81 -10.05 -24.01
C GLN A 59 38.59 -10.10 -23.10
N PHE A 60 37.68 -11.03 -23.39
CA PHE A 60 36.52 -11.28 -22.56
C PHE A 60 36.96 -11.86 -21.20
N ALA A 61 36.67 -11.13 -20.14
CA ALA A 61 37.04 -11.46 -18.76
C ALA A 61 35.81 -11.81 -17.89
N GLY A 62 34.67 -12.12 -18.51
CA GLY A 62 33.44 -12.51 -17.83
C GLY A 62 32.33 -11.46 -17.91
N LEU A 63 31.33 -11.58 -17.04
CA LEU A 63 30.20 -10.65 -16.94
C LEU A 63 30.30 -9.84 -15.65
N THR A 64 29.96 -8.56 -15.72
CA THR A 64 29.70 -7.70 -14.56
C THR A 64 28.25 -7.22 -14.61
N SER A 65 27.78 -6.57 -13.55
CA SER A 65 26.45 -5.95 -13.53
C SER A 65 26.53 -4.47 -13.87
N ALA A 66 25.64 -4.03 -14.74
CA ALA A 66 25.32 -2.62 -14.94
C ALA A 66 23.92 -2.35 -14.37
N LYS A 67 23.67 -1.09 -14.03
CA LYS A 67 22.36 -0.61 -13.61
C LYS A 67 21.88 0.48 -14.54
N GLU A 68 20.60 0.47 -14.83
CA GLU A 68 19.92 1.58 -15.51
C GLU A 68 18.68 1.99 -14.73
N LEU A 69 18.35 3.28 -14.74
CA LEU A 69 17.11 3.76 -14.17
C LEU A 69 15.96 3.40 -15.11
N LEU A 70 15.02 2.58 -14.67
CA LEU A 70 13.82 2.25 -15.44
C LEU A 70 12.78 3.36 -15.30
N PHE A 71 12.46 3.72 -14.06
CA PHE A 71 11.58 4.84 -13.75
C PHE A 71 11.78 5.33 -12.31
N SER A 72 11.29 6.54 -12.04
CA SER A 72 11.28 7.12 -10.70
C SER A 72 10.13 8.07 -10.51
N PHE A 73 9.74 8.27 -9.26
CA PHE A 73 8.73 9.26 -8.87
C PHE A 73 9.05 9.83 -7.48
N PRO A 74 8.57 11.04 -7.16
CA PRO A 74 8.81 11.66 -5.87
C PRO A 74 8.30 10.81 -4.70
N LEU A 75 9.13 10.62 -3.67
CA LEU A 75 8.76 9.92 -2.44
C LEU A 75 7.54 10.56 -1.78
N ALA A 76 7.43 11.90 -1.84
CA ALA A 76 6.28 12.63 -1.31
C ALA A 76 4.95 12.11 -1.86
N TYR A 77 4.89 11.76 -3.15
CA TYR A 77 3.66 11.26 -3.77
C TYR A 77 3.37 9.81 -3.36
N LEU A 78 4.39 8.99 -3.11
CA LEU A 78 4.20 7.67 -2.50
C LEU A 78 3.56 7.81 -1.11
N VAL A 79 4.09 8.72 -0.30
CA VAL A 79 3.62 8.92 1.08
C VAL A 79 2.18 9.43 1.08
N ALA A 80 1.87 10.44 0.26
CA ALA A 80 0.51 10.94 0.10
C ALA A 80 -0.45 9.85 -0.40
N ALA A 81 0.00 8.95 -1.29
CA ALA A 81 -0.83 7.88 -1.83
C ALA A 81 -1.29 6.89 -0.75
N PHE A 82 -0.44 6.46 0.18
CA PHE A 82 -0.89 5.53 1.22
C PHE A 82 -1.89 6.18 2.19
N PHE A 83 -1.70 7.47 2.54
CA PHE A 83 -2.72 8.21 3.30
C PHE A 83 -4.03 8.35 2.52
N GLY A 84 -3.96 8.63 1.22
CA GLY A 84 -5.12 8.70 0.35
C GLY A 84 -5.89 7.37 0.26
N LEU A 85 -5.17 6.24 0.18
CA LEU A 85 -5.77 4.90 0.20
C LEU A 85 -6.50 4.63 1.52
N SER A 86 -5.90 4.95 2.67
CA SER A 86 -6.55 4.79 3.97
C SER A 86 -7.78 5.70 4.09
N ALA A 87 -7.69 6.96 3.64
CA ALA A 87 -8.83 7.88 3.60
C ALA A 87 -9.98 7.32 2.73
N LEU A 88 -9.66 6.78 1.55
CA LEU A 88 -10.63 6.16 0.65
C LEU A 88 -11.27 4.93 1.29
N ALA A 89 -10.52 4.03 1.91
CA ALA A 89 -11.08 2.85 2.56
C ALA A 89 -12.03 3.22 3.69
N HIS A 90 -11.63 4.17 4.55
CA HIS A 90 -12.49 4.70 5.61
C HIS A 90 -13.76 5.37 5.06
N PHE A 91 -13.64 6.13 3.96
CA PHE A 91 -14.79 6.73 3.28
C PHE A 91 -15.75 5.65 2.77
N LEU A 92 -15.23 4.62 2.09
CA LEU A 92 -16.03 3.54 1.52
C LEU A 92 -16.80 2.79 2.60
N VAL A 93 -16.16 2.42 3.72
CA VAL A 93 -16.84 1.71 4.82
C VAL A 93 -17.75 2.60 5.67
N ALA A 94 -17.54 3.92 5.67
CA ALA A 94 -18.45 4.86 6.33
C ALA A 94 -19.72 5.11 5.50
N TYR A 95 -19.61 5.17 4.17
CA TYR A 95 -20.71 5.58 3.28
C TYR A 95 -21.20 4.45 2.37
N PRO A 96 -20.73 4.27 1.11
CA PRO A 96 -21.38 3.39 0.15
C PRO A 96 -21.38 1.92 0.57
N LEU A 97 -20.37 1.47 1.34
CA LEU A 97 -20.24 0.08 1.77
C LEU A 97 -20.66 -0.15 3.22
N ARG A 98 -21.21 0.85 3.91
CA ARG A 98 -21.50 0.76 5.36
C ARG A 98 -22.31 -0.47 5.75
N LYS A 99 -23.40 -0.75 5.05
CA LYS A 99 -24.26 -1.91 5.34
C LYS A 99 -23.52 -3.24 5.15
N ARG A 100 -22.67 -3.34 4.12
CA ARG A 100 -21.86 -4.54 3.85
C ARG A 100 -20.76 -4.69 4.90
N TYR A 101 -20.08 -3.58 5.24
CA TYR A 101 -19.07 -3.52 6.29
C TYR A 101 -19.60 -3.97 7.65
N GLU A 102 -20.74 -3.43 8.10
CA GLU A 102 -21.38 -3.87 9.34
C GLU A 102 -21.79 -5.34 9.30
N GLY A 103 -22.15 -5.85 8.12
CA GLY A 103 -22.46 -7.26 7.90
C GLY A 103 -21.25 -8.19 7.99
N TRP A 104 -20.12 -7.82 7.39
CA TRP A 104 -18.87 -8.57 7.53
C TRP A 104 -18.40 -8.58 8.98
N LEU A 105 -18.50 -7.45 9.68
CA LEU A 105 -18.13 -7.38 11.10
C LEU A 105 -18.99 -8.27 12.00
N ALA A 106 -20.26 -8.48 11.66
CA ALA A 106 -21.11 -9.42 12.39
C ALA A 106 -20.63 -10.88 12.26
N GLN A 107 -19.82 -11.16 11.23
CA GLN A 107 -19.16 -12.44 10.98
C GLN A 107 -17.70 -12.45 11.46
N GLN A 108 -17.26 -11.47 12.25
CA GLN A 108 -15.87 -11.29 12.67
C GLN A 108 -14.86 -11.13 11.52
N PHE A 109 -15.34 -10.66 10.36
CA PHE A 109 -14.55 -10.54 9.13
C PHE A 109 -14.44 -9.07 8.69
N ASN A 110 -13.28 -8.65 8.19
CA ASN A 110 -13.10 -7.30 7.63
C ASN A 110 -12.24 -7.30 6.35
N PRO A 111 -12.83 -7.65 5.19
CA PRO A 111 -12.10 -7.73 3.92
C PRO A 111 -11.56 -6.37 3.47
N MET A 112 -12.28 -5.27 3.77
CA MET A 112 -11.85 -3.93 3.38
C MET A 112 -10.54 -3.52 4.04
N ARG A 113 -10.29 -3.97 5.28
CA ARG A 113 -9.02 -3.73 5.98
C ARG A 113 -7.87 -4.42 5.26
N TRP A 114 -8.02 -5.70 4.94
CA TRP A 114 -6.97 -6.47 4.27
C TRP A 114 -6.71 -6.00 2.84
N ALA A 115 -7.77 -5.64 2.10
CA ALA A 115 -7.65 -5.02 0.77
C ALA A 115 -6.84 -3.72 0.82
N GLU A 116 -7.17 -2.83 1.77
CA GLU A 116 -6.46 -1.57 1.90
C GLU A 116 -5.02 -1.78 2.36
N TYR A 117 -4.78 -2.60 3.38
CA TYR A 117 -3.42 -2.87 3.87
C TYR A 117 -2.54 -3.53 2.82
N ALA A 118 -3.07 -4.47 2.02
CA ALA A 118 -2.30 -5.08 0.93
C ALA A 118 -1.77 -4.05 -0.08
N LEU A 119 -2.43 -2.90 -0.22
CA LEU A 119 -1.98 -1.79 -1.07
C LEU A 119 -1.18 -0.74 -0.29
N SER A 120 -1.73 -0.19 0.79
CA SER A 120 -1.14 0.93 1.54
C SER A 120 0.16 0.53 2.23
N SER A 121 0.18 -0.60 2.94
CA SER A 121 1.41 -1.09 3.59
C SER A 121 2.47 -1.52 2.58
N THR A 122 2.05 -1.95 1.37
CA THR A 122 2.98 -2.26 0.27
C THR A 122 3.65 -1.00 -0.26
N LEU A 123 2.92 0.10 -0.41
CA LEU A 123 3.53 1.39 -0.71
C LEU A 123 4.50 1.80 0.41
N MET A 124 4.09 1.69 1.67
CA MET A 124 4.94 2.05 2.82
C MET A 124 6.27 1.28 2.83
N ILE A 125 6.24 -0.05 2.64
CA ILE A 125 7.46 -0.85 2.67
C ILE A 125 8.37 -0.57 1.47
N ILE A 126 7.80 -0.27 0.29
CA ILE A 126 8.58 0.22 -0.88
C ILE A 126 9.26 1.55 -0.55
N GLY A 127 8.55 2.47 0.11
CA GLY A 127 9.12 3.73 0.58
C GLY A 127 10.27 3.54 1.57
N ILE A 128 10.10 2.66 2.57
CA ILE A 128 11.14 2.33 3.57
C ILE A 128 12.35 1.66 2.91
N ALA A 129 12.13 0.72 1.99
CA ALA A 129 13.18 0.06 1.24
C ALA A 129 13.99 1.09 0.42
N SER A 130 13.30 2.00 -0.26
CA SER A 130 13.94 3.09 -1.01
C SER A 130 14.76 4.03 -0.11
N LEU A 131 14.28 4.36 1.09
CA LEU A 131 15.03 5.15 2.07
C LEU A 131 16.28 4.42 2.59
N SER A 132 16.29 3.09 2.48
CA SER A 132 17.43 2.22 2.81
C SER A 132 18.31 1.93 1.60
N PHE A 133 18.19 2.72 0.52
CA PHE A 133 18.93 2.59 -0.74
C PHE A 133 18.70 1.27 -1.50
N ILE A 134 17.59 0.57 -1.25
CA ILE A 134 17.16 -0.55 -2.08
C ILE A 134 16.44 0.02 -3.32
N THR A 135 17.14 0.04 -4.45
CA THR A 135 16.64 0.59 -5.72
C THR A 135 16.43 -0.46 -6.81
N ASP A 136 16.91 -1.69 -6.62
CA ASP A 136 16.72 -2.77 -7.60
C ASP A 136 15.23 -3.07 -7.77
N ALA A 137 14.75 -2.96 -9.01
CA ALA A 137 13.33 -3.09 -9.33
C ALA A 137 12.79 -4.48 -8.99
N GLY A 138 13.60 -5.54 -9.23
CA GLY A 138 13.23 -6.91 -8.89
C GLY A 138 13.08 -7.10 -7.39
N ALA A 139 14.02 -6.56 -6.61
CA ALA A 139 13.96 -6.59 -5.15
C ALA A 139 12.73 -5.83 -4.61
N LEU A 140 12.44 -4.63 -5.11
CA LEU A 140 11.28 -3.84 -4.70
C LEU A 140 9.95 -4.54 -5.04
N ILE A 141 9.84 -5.16 -6.22
CA ILE A 141 8.67 -5.97 -6.61
C ILE A 141 8.51 -7.15 -5.67
N ALA A 142 9.58 -7.90 -5.39
CA ALA A 142 9.54 -9.05 -4.49
C ALA A 142 9.11 -8.65 -3.07
N ILE A 143 9.68 -7.56 -2.53
CA ILE A 143 9.28 -6.99 -1.22
C ILE A 143 7.79 -6.63 -1.23
N GLY A 144 7.32 -5.95 -2.28
CA GLY A 144 5.93 -5.55 -2.40
C GLY A 144 4.96 -6.73 -2.48
N VAL A 145 5.28 -7.75 -3.28
CA VAL A 145 4.47 -8.99 -3.40
C VAL A 145 4.46 -9.76 -2.09
N CYS A 146 5.58 -9.90 -1.40
CA CYS A 146 5.65 -10.55 -0.09
C CYS A 146 4.78 -9.82 0.94
N ASN A 147 4.85 -8.49 0.99
CA ASN A 147 4.05 -7.69 1.91
C ASN A 147 2.54 -7.74 1.59
N ALA A 148 2.17 -7.69 0.31
CA ALA A 148 0.78 -7.88 -0.11
C ALA A 148 0.28 -9.28 0.30
N SER A 149 1.09 -10.32 0.06
CA SER A 149 0.76 -11.71 0.41
C SER A 149 0.55 -11.89 1.92
N MET A 150 1.39 -11.28 2.76
CA MET A 150 1.21 -11.27 4.22
C MET A 150 -0.20 -10.79 4.63
N ASN A 151 -0.70 -9.71 4.01
CA ASN A 151 -2.04 -9.21 4.27
C ASN A 151 -3.14 -10.12 3.74
N LEU A 152 -2.93 -10.74 2.57
CA LEU A 152 -3.87 -11.71 1.99
C LEU A 152 -3.94 -13.01 2.81
N PHE A 153 -2.87 -13.43 3.48
CA PHE A 153 -2.94 -14.52 4.45
C PHE A 153 -3.77 -14.12 5.68
N GLY A 154 -3.70 -12.86 6.12
CA GLY A 154 -4.58 -12.30 7.16
C GLY A 154 -6.06 -12.34 6.74
N TRP A 155 -6.35 -11.98 5.49
CA TRP A 155 -7.69 -12.16 4.92
C TRP A 155 -8.12 -13.62 4.97
N SER A 156 -7.31 -14.52 4.41
CA SER A 156 -7.63 -15.96 4.36
C SER A 156 -7.89 -16.56 5.73
N MET A 157 -7.21 -16.05 6.77
CA MET A 157 -7.41 -16.48 8.15
C MET A 157 -8.77 -16.02 8.73
N GLU A 158 -9.27 -14.83 8.36
CA GLU A 158 -10.59 -14.37 8.81
C GLU A 158 -11.75 -14.94 7.97
N GLU A 159 -11.49 -15.39 6.75
CA GLU A 159 -12.49 -16.01 5.88
C GLU A 159 -12.77 -17.49 6.19
N ALA A 160 -11.76 -18.20 6.72
CA ALA A 160 -11.84 -19.61 7.08
C ALA A 160 -12.69 -19.87 8.35
#